data_AF-A0A126YY39-F1
#
_entry.id   AF-A0A126YY39-F1
#
_cell.length_a   1.000
_cell.length_b   1.000
_cell.length_c   1.000
_cell.angle_alpha   90.00
_cell.angle_beta   90.00
_cell.angle_gamma   90.00
#
_symmetry.space_group_name_H-M   'P 1'
#
loop_
_entity.id
_entity.type
_entity.pdbx_description
1 polymer ?
#
loop_
_entity_poly.entity_id
_entity_poly.type
_entity_poly.pdbx_seq_one_letter_code
_entity_poly.pdbx_strand_id
1 'polypeptide(L)'
;MRVARQIAPQPELDDAAFINTSVTRRRIVTELHVAGPLTFAELLRATGRSPRRLRSQLRSLVGRGLVGCTAPEQRRRPQGHGELYSLAA
;
A
#
# COMPACT_ATOMS: atom_id res chain seq x y z
N MET A 1 -17.49 -36.86 -25.10
CA MET A 1 -16.19 -36.87 -24.40
C MET A 1 -15.92 -35.45 -23.88
N ARG A 2 -15.89 -35.25 -22.56
CA ARG A 2 -15.62 -33.94 -21.93
C ARG A 2 -14.13 -33.84 -21.62
N VAL A 3 -13.41 -32.97 -22.30
CA VAL A 3 -12.01 -32.66 -21.97
C VAL A 3 -12.02 -31.82 -20.70
N ALA A 4 -11.72 -32.44 -19.56
CA ALA A 4 -11.41 -31.72 -18.34
C ALA A 4 -10.16 -30.88 -18.64
N ARG A 5 -10.33 -29.56 -18.80
CA ARG A 5 -9.22 -28.62 -18.71
C ARG A 5 -8.68 -28.77 -17.29
N GLN A 6 -7.63 -29.56 -17.13
CA GLN A 6 -6.80 -29.55 -15.93
C GLN A 6 -6.33 -28.09 -15.76
N ILE A 7 -6.97 -27.38 -14.84
CA ILE A 7 -6.44 -26.13 -14.32
C ILE A 7 -5.31 -26.61 -13.41
N ALA A 8 -4.12 -26.76 -13.98
CA ALA A 8 -2.92 -26.94 -13.19
C ALA A 8 -2.91 -25.84 -12.11
N PRO A 9 -2.60 -26.14 -10.83
CA PRO A 9 -2.40 -25.10 -9.84
C PRO A 9 -1.34 -24.17 -10.42
N GLN A 10 -1.73 -22.92 -10.69
CA GLN A 10 -0.76 -21.92 -11.11
C GLN A 10 0.31 -21.87 -10.03
N PRO A 11 1.61 -21.87 -10.38
CA PRO A 11 2.66 -21.84 -9.38
C PRO A 11 2.37 -20.64 -8.50
N GLU A 12 2.27 -20.87 -7.19
CA GLU A 12 2.20 -19.81 -6.19
C GLU A 12 3.36 -18.88 -6.49
N LEU A 13 3.06 -17.76 -7.16
CA LEU A 13 4.06 -16.82 -7.61
C LEU A 13 4.55 -16.13 -6.35
N ASP A 14 5.59 -16.72 -5.77
CA ASP A 14 6.24 -16.32 -4.53
C ASP A 14 6.33 -14.80 -4.51
N ASP A 15 5.72 -14.19 -3.50
CA ASP A 15 5.61 -12.75 -3.36
C ASP A 15 6.99 -12.08 -3.43
N ALA A 16 8.03 -12.78 -2.94
CA ALA A 16 9.41 -12.37 -3.08
C ALA A 16 9.87 -12.39 -4.54
N ALA A 17 9.54 -13.44 -5.32
CA ALA A 17 9.84 -13.49 -6.75
C ALA A 17 9.11 -12.38 -7.52
N PHE A 18 7.87 -12.07 -7.18
CA PHE A 18 7.14 -10.96 -7.79
C PHE A 18 7.75 -9.59 -7.47
N ILE A 19 8.21 -9.36 -6.25
CA ILE A 19 8.93 -8.11 -5.93
C ILE A 19 10.27 -8.08 -6.69
N ASN A 20 10.97 -9.21 -6.74
CA ASN A 20 12.32 -9.28 -7.27
C ASN A 20 12.38 -9.12 -8.81
N THR A 21 11.33 -9.55 -9.52
CA THR A 21 11.17 -9.37 -10.97
C THR A 21 11.11 -7.90 -11.43
N SER A 22 10.93 -6.94 -10.52
CA SER A 22 10.96 -5.52 -10.87
C SER A 22 11.77 -4.71 -9.88
N VAL A 23 12.88 -4.12 -10.36
CA VAL A 23 13.66 -3.11 -9.63
C VAL A 23 12.76 -1.98 -9.09
N THR A 24 11.66 -1.68 -9.78
CA THR A 24 10.74 -0.62 -9.37
C THR A 24 9.86 -1.04 -8.20
N ARG A 25 9.30 -2.26 -8.23
CA ARG A 25 8.50 -2.78 -7.11
C ARG A 25 9.35 -2.93 -5.86
N ARG A 26 10.56 -3.46 -6.03
CA ARG A 26 11.56 -3.55 -4.96
C ARG A 26 11.82 -2.20 -4.33
N ARG A 27 12.10 -1.16 -5.12
CA ARG A 27 12.31 0.19 -4.61
C ARG A 27 11.09 0.72 -3.85
N ILE A 28 9.87 0.55 -4.38
CA ILE A 28 8.65 0.99 -3.68
C ILE A 28 8.51 0.30 -2.30
N VAL A 29 8.68 -1.03 -2.25
CA VAL A 29 8.56 -1.79 -1.01
C VAL A 29 9.68 -1.42 -0.03
N THR A 30 10.91 -1.26 -0.50
CA THR A 30 12.04 -0.83 0.33
C THR A 30 11.82 0.56 0.91
N GLU A 31 11.36 1.54 0.12
CA GLU A 31 11.07 2.89 0.62
C GLU A 31 9.99 2.87 1.70
N LEU A 32 8.91 2.11 1.49
CA LEU A 32 7.85 1.95 2.49
C LEU A 32 8.31 1.21 3.75
N HIS A 33 9.26 0.28 3.62
CA HIS A 33 9.82 -0.45 4.76
C HIS A 33 10.79 0.40 5.58
N VAL A 34 11.61 1.23 4.92
CA VAL A 34 12.62 2.07 5.56
C VAL A 34 12.02 3.35 6.12
N ALA A 35 11.17 4.05 5.35
CA ALA A 35 10.59 5.33 5.76
C ALA A 35 9.27 5.18 6.52
N GLY A 36 8.66 3.98 6.49
CA GLY A 36 7.34 3.73 7.07
C GLY A 36 6.18 4.20 6.19
N PRO A 37 5.02 4.54 6.78
CA PRO A 37 3.85 4.98 6.03
C PRO A 37 4.13 6.28 5.27
N LEU A 38 4.16 6.20 3.94
CA LEU A 38 4.34 7.36 3.06
C LEU A 38 3.01 7.72 2.38
N THR A 39 2.78 9.02 2.21
CA THR A 39 1.74 9.50 1.32
C THR A 39 2.10 9.20 -0.14
N PHE A 40 1.09 9.16 -1.02
CA PHE A 40 1.32 8.99 -2.45
C PHE A 40 2.28 10.04 -3.03
N ALA A 41 2.23 11.29 -2.52
CA ALA A 41 3.09 12.37 -2.98
C ALA A 41 4.56 12.19 -2.54
N GLU A 42 4.79 11.75 -1.30
CA GLU A 42 6.15 11.45 -0.81
C GLU A 42 6.77 10.28 -1.56
N LEU A 43 6.00 9.22 -1.76
CA LEU A 43 6.45 8.06 -2.53
C LEU A 43 6.72 8.43 -4.00
N LEU A 44 5.93 9.33 -4.59
CA LEU A 44 6.18 9.86 -5.93
C LEU A 44 7.53 10.60 -6.00
N ARG A 45 7.83 11.44 -5.00
CA ARG A 45 9.11 12.16 -4.92
C ARG A 45 10.29 11.21 -4.71
N ALA A 46 10.16 10.25 -3.79
CA ALA A 46 11.21 9.28 -3.48
C ALA A 46 11.54 8.36 -4.67
N THR A 47 10.52 7.97 -5.44
CA THR A 47 10.68 7.07 -6.59
C THR A 47 10.97 7.80 -7.91
N GLY A 48 10.68 9.09 -8.01
CA GLY A 48 10.86 9.91 -9.22
C GLY A 48 10.00 9.43 -10.41
N ARG A 49 8.89 8.74 -10.15
CA ARG A 49 8.08 8.08 -11.19
C ARG A 49 6.91 8.93 -11.66
N SER A 50 6.43 8.63 -12.86
CA SER A 50 5.17 9.18 -13.35
C SER A 50 4.01 8.73 -12.45
N PRO A 51 3.05 9.62 -12.11
CA PRO A 51 1.92 9.29 -11.23
C PRO A 51 1.09 8.10 -11.71
N ARG A 52 0.87 7.99 -13.03
CA ARG A 52 0.07 6.90 -13.63
C ARG A 52 0.73 5.53 -13.45
N ARG A 53 2.05 5.43 -13.65
CA ARG A 53 2.79 4.17 -13.44
C ARG A 53 2.85 3.79 -11.96
N LEU A 54 3.08 4.76 -11.07
CA LEU A 54 3.11 4.49 -9.64
C LEU A 54 1.75 3.95 -9.13
N ARG A 55 0.63 4.55 -9.55
CA ARG A 55 -0.71 4.04 -9.23
C ARG A 55 -0.93 2.60 -9.69
N SER A 56 -0.54 2.29 -10.93
CA SER A 56 -0.67 0.94 -11.48
C SER A 56 0.13 -0.08 -10.65
N GLN A 57 1.37 0.27 -10.30
CA GLN A 57 2.22 -0.59 -9.47
C GLN A 57 1.69 -0.76 -8.06
N LEU A 58 1.26 0.31 -7.40
CA LEU A 58 0.64 0.23 -6.08
C LEU A 58 -0.61 -0.64 -6.09
N ARG A 59 -1.50 -0.49 -7.08
CA ARG A 59 -2.68 -1.36 -7.20
C ARG A 59 -2.28 -2.84 -7.31
N SER A 60 -1.22 -3.14 -8.06
CA SER A 60 -0.72 -4.51 -8.20
C SER A 60 -0.07 -5.04 -6.92
N LEU A 61 0.59 -4.19 -6.13
CA LEU A 61 1.20 -4.58 -4.85
C LEU A 61 0.14 -4.77 -3.76
N VAL A 62 -0.84 -3.87 -3.68
CA VAL A 62 -2.00 -3.97 -2.77
C VAL A 62 -2.83 -5.21 -3.07
N GLY A 63 -3.11 -5.47 -4.35
CA GLY A 63 -3.88 -6.65 -4.76
C GLY A 63 -3.21 -7.99 -4.43
N ARG A 64 -1.92 -7.96 -4.07
CA ARG A 64 -1.15 -9.12 -3.61
C ARG A 64 -0.86 -9.10 -2.10
N GLY A 65 -1.38 -8.11 -1.37
CA GLY A 65 -1.14 -7.99 0.07
C GLY A 65 0.27 -7.53 0.46
N LEU A 66 1.09 -7.07 -0.50
CA LEU A 66 2.49 -6.68 -0.26
C LEU A 66 2.63 -5.30 0.39
N VAL A 67 1.63 -4.44 0.20
CA VAL A 67 1.56 -3.10 0.79
C VAL A 67 0.11 -2.80 1.17
N GLY A 68 -0.07 -2.17 2.32
CA GLY A 68 -1.37 -1.63 2.73
C GLY A 68 -1.60 -0.25 2.13
N CYS A 69 -2.85 0.08 1.82
CA CYS A 69 -3.26 1.46 1.55
C CYS A 69 -4.37 1.80 2.54
N THR A 70 -4.06 2.67 3.49
CA THR A 70 -5.09 3.30 4.32
C THR A 70 -5.56 4.56 3.62
N ALA A 71 -6.86 4.86 3.73
CA ALA A 71 -7.29 6.22 3.45
C ALA A 71 -6.46 7.16 4.34
N PRO A 72 -6.14 8.39 3.91
CA PRO A 72 -5.67 9.39 4.84
C PRO A 72 -6.82 9.57 5.84
N GLU A 73 -6.72 8.82 6.94
CA GLU A 73 -7.51 9.07 8.12
C GLU A 73 -7.20 10.53 8.39
N GLN A 74 -8.20 11.38 8.15
CA GLN A 74 -8.15 12.78 8.53
C GLN A 74 -7.48 12.73 9.89
N ARG A 75 -6.26 13.30 10.00
CA ARG A 75 -5.61 13.50 11.28
C ARG A 75 -6.67 14.19 12.11
N ARG A 76 -7.47 13.41 12.85
CA ARG A 76 -8.43 13.92 13.79
C ARG A 76 -7.48 14.65 14.69
N ARG A 77 -7.56 15.99 14.64
CA ARG A 77 -7.05 16.81 15.72
C ARG A 77 -7.37 16.05 17.00
N PRO A 78 -6.47 15.96 17.99
CA PRO A 78 -6.95 15.61 19.31
C PRO A 78 -8.15 16.53 19.53
N GLN A 79 -9.35 15.95 19.59
CA GLN A 79 -10.49 16.66 20.09
C GLN A 79 -10.05 16.94 21.52
N GLY A 80 -9.43 18.11 21.71
CA GLY A 80 -9.34 18.74 22.99
C GLY A 80 -10.78 18.86 23.41
N HIS A 81 -11.23 17.88 24.17
CA HIS A 81 -12.48 17.90 24.90
C HIS A 81 -12.28 18.95 25.99
N GLY A 82 -12.18 20.21 25.56
CA GLY A 82 -12.39 21.39 26.38
C GLY A 82 -13.89 21.53 26.60
N GLU A 83 -14.48 20.52 27.21
CA GLU A 83 -15.75 20.62 27.89
C GLU A 83 -15.49 20.22 29.34
N LEU A 84 -14.76 21.08 30.05
CA LEU A 84 -15.01 21.24 31.47
C LEU A 84 -16.34 21.99 31.56
N TYR A 85 -17.44 21.25 31.40
CA TYR A 85 -18.73 21.75 31.83
C TYR A 85 -18.65 22.07 33.31
N SER A 86 -18.91 23.34 33.60
CA SER A 86 -19.22 23.94 34.87
C SER A 86 -19.79 22.97 35.92
N LEU A 87 -19.09 22.84 37.04
CA LEU A 87 -19.75 22.67 38.32
C LEU A 87 -19.81 24.05 38.98
N ALA A 88 -20.95 24.71 38.75
CA ALA A 88 -21.42 25.76 39.64
C ALA A 88 -22.24 25.07 40.74
N ALA A 89 -21.72 25.10 41.97
CA ALA A 89 -22.42 25.21 43.26
C ALA A 89 -21.45 24.81 44.38
#